data_AF-A0A9Q1LU65-F1
#
_entry.id   AF-A0A9Q1LU65-F1
#
_cell.length_a   1.000
_cell.length_b   1.000
_cell.length_c   1.000
_cell.angle_alpha   90.00
_cell.angle_beta   90.00
_cell.angle_gamma   90.00
#
_symmetry.space_group_name_H-M   'P 1'
#
loop_
_entity.id
_entity.type
_entity.pdbx_description
1 polymer ?
#
loop_
_entity_poly.entity_id
_entity_poly.type
_entity_poly.pdbx_seq_one_letter_code
_entity_poly.pdbx_strand_id
1 'polypeptide(L)'
;MIVNSPLSDRKPLPHKVNIMTGGSPPPPQILSKMEELGFLVHHLYGLTETYGPDGVDVMDPLTLEKVPEDGKTIGEIMFRGNTVMRAYLKDLEATEEAFKGEWFHSGDLAVKHPDGYIEVKDRLKDIIISGGENISTVEVERVLYSHPGVLETAVVARPANHWGQTPYAFMKLKDGCNNVNDQEIINFCRDNLPHYMAPQIVILQDLLKTSTGKIQKFILREKARALGNLC
;
A
#
# COMPACT_ATOMS: atom_id res chain seq x y z
N MET A 1 4.47 -20.09 -3.77
CA MET A 1 3.12 -19.49 -3.86
C MET A 1 2.33 -20.25 -4.91
N ILE A 2 1.09 -20.68 -4.63
CA ILE A 2 0.27 -21.53 -5.52
C ILE A 2 0.12 -20.93 -6.92
N VAL A 3 -0.02 -19.60 -7.03
CA VAL A 3 -0.11 -18.86 -8.30
C VAL A 3 1.07 -19.10 -9.25
N ASN A 4 2.25 -19.39 -8.70
CA ASN A 4 3.48 -19.60 -9.46
C ASN A 4 3.85 -21.08 -9.59
N SER A 5 2.98 -22.02 -9.18
CA SER A 5 3.28 -23.45 -9.33
C SER A 5 3.33 -23.85 -10.82
N PRO A 6 4.16 -24.83 -11.19
CA PRO A 6 4.16 -25.42 -12.52
C PRO A 6 2.76 -25.88 -12.94
N LEU A 7 2.43 -25.81 -14.23
CA LEU A 7 1.12 -26.27 -14.74
C LEU A 7 0.86 -27.75 -14.42
N SER A 8 1.91 -28.58 -14.34
CA SER A 8 1.82 -29.99 -13.94
C SER A 8 1.24 -30.19 -12.53
N ASP A 9 1.43 -29.21 -11.65
CA ASP A 9 1.06 -29.29 -10.25
C ASP A 9 -0.31 -28.66 -9.99
N ARG A 10 -0.88 -27.97 -10.99
CA ARG A 10 -2.19 -27.33 -10.90
C ARG A 10 -3.27 -28.35 -11.23
N LYS A 11 -4.16 -28.59 -10.28
CA LYS A 11 -5.34 -29.45 -10.46
C LYS A 11 -6.60 -28.61 -10.36
N PRO A 12 -7.62 -28.85 -11.21
CA PRO A 12 -8.90 -28.17 -11.06
C PRO A 12 -9.51 -28.52 -9.70
N LEU A 13 -9.99 -27.51 -9.00
CA LEU A 13 -10.65 -27.69 -7.71
C LEU A 13 -12.10 -28.16 -7.94
N PRO A 14 -12.61 -29.11 -7.15
CA PRO A 14 -13.97 -29.62 -7.31
C PRO A 14 -15.05 -28.60 -6.91
N HIS A 15 -14.68 -27.50 -6.27
CA HIS A 15 -15.54 -26.40 -5.86
C HIS A 15 -14.72 -25.12 -5.63
N LYS A 16 -15.41 -23.97 -5.52
CA LYS A 16 -14.75 -22.69 -5.20
C LYS A 16 -14.26 -22.70 -3.76
N VAL A 17 -12.98 -22.43 -3.55
CA VAL A 17 -12.37 -22.39 -2.21
C VAL A 17 -12.33 -20.95 -1.71
N ASN A 18 -13.00 -20.68 -0.59
CA ASN A 18 -12.95 -19.36 0.06
C ASN A 18 -11.68 -19.24 0.89
N ILE A 19 -10.91 -18.17 0.65
CA ILE A 19 -9.74 -17.84 1.44
C ILE A 19 -9.81 -16.40 1.93
N MET A 20 -9.16 -16.12 3.05
CA MET A 20 -8.99 -14.79 3.60
C MET A 20 -7.53 -14.41 3.56
N THR A 21 -7.24 -13.15 3.21
CA THR A 21 -5.90 -12.57 3.27
C THR A 21 -6.00 -11.18 3.88
N GLY A 22 -4.99 -10.73 4.62
CA GLY A 22 -5.03 -9.43 5.28
C GLY A 22 -3.66 -9.01 5.81
N GLY A 23 -3.62 -7.84 6.44
CA GLY A 23 -2.40 -7.24 7.00
C GLY A 23 -1.57 -6.44 5.98
N SER A 24 -1.66 -6.72 4.70
CA SER A 24 -1.07 -5.92 3.62
C SER A 24 -1.90 -6.04 2.35
N PRO A 25 -2.02 -4.98 1.52
CA PRO A 25 -2.73 -5.07 0.27
C PRO A 25 -2.07 -6.13 -0.65
N PRO A 26 -2.78 -7.20 -1.02
CA PRO A 26 -2.26 -8.19 -1.96
C PRO A 26 -2.17 -7.56 -3.35
N PRO A 27 -1.12 -7.87 -4.15
CA PRO A 27 -1.02 -7.33 -5.51
C PRO A 27 -2.22 -7.76 -6.35
N PRO A 28 -2.85 -6.86 -7.15
CA PRO A 28 -4.06 -7.19 -7.92
C PRO A 28 -3.90 -8.40 -8.85
N GLN A 29 -2.71 -8.58 -9.44
CA GLN A 29 -2.41 -9.73 -10.28
C GLN A 29 -2.47 -11.07 -9.54
N ILE A 30 -2.12 -11.07 -8.24
CA ILE A 30 -2.20 -12.28 -7.42
C ILE A 30 -3.67 -12.61 -7.14
N LEU A 31 -4.50 -11.59 -6.87
CA LEU A 31 -5.95 -11.78 -6.70
C LEU A 31 -6.58 -12.38 -7.97
N SER A 32 -6.35 -11.77 -9.13
CA SER A 32 -6.88 -12.26 -10.43
C SER A 32 -6.47 -13.71 -10.69
N LYS A 33 -5.19 -14.04 -10.51
CA LYS A 33 -4.69 -15.40 -10.75
C LYS A 33 -5.24 -16.41 -9.74
N MET A 34 -5.47 -16.01 -8.48
CA MET A 34 -6.11 -16.88 -7.49
C MET A 34 -7.57 -17.17 -7.88
N GLU A 35 -8.30 -16.17 -8.39
CA GLU A 35 -9.65 -16.35 -8.89
C GLU A 35 -9.72 -17.29 -10.10
N GLU A 36 -8.79 -17.16 -11.05
CA GLU A 36 -8.65 -18.07 -12.20
C GLU A 36 -8.39 -19.53 -11.77
N LEU A 37 -7.71 -19.72 -10.62
CA LEU A 37 -7.46 -21.03 -10.04
C LEU A 37 -8.64 -21.59 -9.23
N GLY A 38 -9.77 -20.88 -9.19
CA GLY A 38 -10.99 -21.31 -8.50
C GLY A 38 -11.07 -20.91 -7.03
N PHE A 39 -10.25 -19.96 -6.58
CA PHE A 39 -10.35 -19.40 -5.23
C PHE A 39 -11.27 -18.16 -5.21
N LEU A 40 -11.98 -17.94 -4.11
CA LEU A 40 -12.58 -16.64 -3.79
C LEU A 40 -11.72 -15.99 -2.70
N VAL A 41 -11.12 -14.84 -2.99
CA VAL A 41 -10.24 -14.15 -2.04
C VAL A 41 -10.99 -13.03 -1.34
N HIS A 42 -11.15 -13.16 -0.03
CA HIS A 42 -11.68 -12.11 0.84
C HIS A 42 -10.50 -11.31 1.41
N HIS A 43 -10.39 -10.04 1.04
CA HIS A 43 -9.36 -9.15 1.57
C HIS A 43 -9.85 -8.50 2.87
N LEU A 44 -9.18 -8.84 3.96
CA LEU A 44 -9.46 -8.33 5.30
C LEU A 44 -8.58 -7.11 5.58
N TYR A 45 -9.24 -6.05 6.01
CA TYR A 45 -8.60 -4.86 6.56
C TYR A 45 -8.70 -4.87 8.09
N GLY A 46 -7.66 -4.37 8.77
CA GLY A 46 -7.64 -4.25 10.21
C GLY A 46 -6.29 -3.78 10.74
N LEU A 47 -6.31 -3.27 11.96
CA LEU A 47 -5.15 -2.84 12.72
C LEU A 47 -5.04 -3.66 14.00
N THR A 48 -3.85 -3.67 14.63
CA THR A 48 -3.68 -4.31 15.95
C THR A 48 -4.57 -3.65 16.99
N GLU A 49 -4.83 -2.35 16.81
CA GLU A 49 -5.66 -1.49 17.63
C GLU A 49 -7.16 -1.78 17.50
N THR A 50 -7.58 -2.59 16.52
CA THR A 50 -9.00 -2.81 16.21
C THR A 50 -9.30 -4.31 16.14
N TYR A 51 -10.11 -4.83 17.07
CA TYR A 51 -10.51 -6.24 17.07
C TYR A 51 -11.80 -6.54 16.27
N GLY A 52 -12.43 -5.51 15.66
CA GLY A 52 -13.57 -5.60 14.73
C GLY A 52 -14.59 -4.49 15.00
N PRO A 53 -14.90 -3.58 14.05
CA PRO A 53 -15.51 -2.30 14.43
C PRO A 53 -17.03 -2.34 14.60
N ASP A 54 -17.54 -1.64 15.63
CA ASP A 54 -18.96 -1.27 15.73
C ASP A 54 -19.32 -0.10 14.78
N GLY A 55 -18.33 0.72 14.42
CA GLY A 55 -18.45 1.83 13.49
C GLY A 55 -17.13 2.07 12.74
N VAL A 56 -17.21 2.17 11.42
CA VAL A 56 -16.11 2.54 10.53
C VAL A 56 -16.64 3.52 9.49
N ASP A 57 -15.91 4.59 9.23
CA ASP A 57 -16.22 5.49 8.13
C ASP A 57 -14.95 6.14 7.58
N VAL A 58 -15.10 6.81 6.43
CA VAL A 58 -14.04 7.64 5.85
C VAL A 58 -14.36 9.10 6.14
N MET A 59 -13.48 9.79 6.84
CA MET A 59 -13.71 11.16 7.31
C MET A 59 -12.53 12.07 7.01
N ASP A 60 -12.79 13.35 6.84
CA ASP A 60 -11.73 14.34 6.72
C ASP A 60 -10.98 14.46 8.08
N PRO A 61 -9.65 14.30 8.10
CA PRO A 61 -8.88 14.23 9.35
C PRO A 61 -8.79 15.55 10.13
N LEU A 62 -9.17 16.67 9.52
CA LEU A 62 -9.13 17.99 10.17
C LEU A 62 -10.49 18.38 10.72
N THR A 63 -11.55 18.17 9.94
CA THR A 63 -12.92 18.56 10.27
C THR A 63 -13.72 17.47 10.97
N LEU A 64 -13.29 16.20 10.84
CA LEU A 64 -13.98 14.99 11.32
C LEU A 64 -15.36 14.78 10.69
N GLU A 65 -15.63 15.44 9.56
CA GLU A 65 -16.84 15.23 8.78
C GLU A 65 -16.64 14.06 7.82
N LYS A 66 -17.72 13.31 7.55
CA LYS A 66 -17.71 12.22 6.58
C LYS A 66 -17.44 12.78 5.19
N VAL A 67 -16.54 12.13 4.45
CA VAL A 67 -16.34 12.48 3.04
C VAL A 67 -17.54 12.00 2.20
N PRO A 68 -17.83 12.65 1.06
CA PRO A 68 -18.82 12.16 0.12
C PRO A 68 -18.51 10.73 -0.36
N GLU A 69 -19.56 9.93 -0.57
CA GLU A 69 -19.45 8.56 -1.08
C GLU A 69 -19.32 8.53 -2.62
N ASP A 70 -18.35 9.27 -3.16
CA ASP A 70 -18.16 9.49 -4.60
C ASP A 70 -17.04 8.65 -5.23
N GLY A 71 -16.35 7.83 -4.42
CA GLY A 71 -15.19 7.03 -4.82
C GLY A 71 -13.94 7.85 -5.18
N LYS A 72 -13.92 9.16 -4.86
CA LYS A 72 -12.90 10.11 -5.30
C LYS A 72 -12.35 10.96 -4.16
N THR A 73 -13.21 11.47 -3.28
CA THR A 73 -12.82 12.34 -2.19
C THR A 73 -12.06 11.53 -1.14
N ILE A 74 -10.79 11.89 -0.94
CA ILE A 74 -9.90 11.19 -0.01
C ILE A 74 -10.17 11.69 1.40
N GLY A 75 -10.36 10.75 2.32
CA GLY A 75 -10.31 10.99 3.76
C GLY A 75 -9.46 9.93 4.45
N GLU A 76 -9.56 9.86 5.78
CA GLU A 76 -8.95 8.85 6.62
C GLU A 76 -9.99 7.83 7.07
N ILE A 77 -9.64 6.55 7.08
CA ILE A 77 -10.48 5.53 7.73
C ILE A 77 -10.38 5.72 9.23
N MET A 78 -11.51 5.93 9.88
CA MET A 78 -11.56 6.05 11.33
C MET A 78 -12.55 5.07 11.93
N PHE A 79 -12.28 4.70 13.18
CA PHE A 79 -13.03 3.68 13.90
C PHE A 79 -13.64 4.21 15.19
N ARG A 80 -14.80 3.69 15.55
CA ARG A 80 -15.41 3.93 16.86
C ARG A 80 -16.16 2.68 17.30
N GLY A 81 -15.93 2.23 18.53
CA GLY A 81 -16.57 1.02 19.06
C GLY A 81 -15.87 0.48 20.29
N ASN A 82 -16.49 -0.51 20.92
CA ASN A 82 -15.98 -1.13 22.14
C ASN A 82 -14.77 -2.07 21.93
N THR A 83 -14.48 -2.41 20.67
CA THR A 83 -13.38 -3.28 20.21
C THR A 83 -12.13 -2.53 19.80
N VAL A 84 -12.15 -1.21 19.83
CA VAL A 84 -10.96 -0.38 19.64
C VAL A 84 -10.12 -0.43 20.91
N MET A 85 -8.79 -0.43 20.77
CA MET A 85 -7.86 -0.43 21.90
C MET A 85 -8.19 0.69 22.90
N ARG A 86 -7.74 0.53 24.14
CA ARG A 86 -7.94 1.56 25.16
C ARG A 86 -6.96 2.74 25.03
N ALA A 87 -5.69 2.45 24.79
CA ALA A 87 -4.59 3.40 24.77
C ALA A 87 -3.29 2.72 24.34
N TYR A 88 -2.31 3.51 23.91
CA TYR A 88 -0.92 3.06 23.83
C TYR A 88 -0.29 3.06 25.22
N LEU A 89 0.41 1.97 25.56
CA LEU A 89 0.97 1.76 26.90
C LEU A 89 2.06 2.81 27.20
N LYS A 90 1.82 3.64 28.22
CA LYS A 90 2.76 4.70 28.69
C LYS A 90 3.05 5.79 27.65
N ASP A 91 2.18 5.95 26.66
CA ASP A 91 2.31 6.96 25.62
C ASP A 91 1.00 7.75 25.52
N LEU A 92 0.85 8.73 26.42
CA LEU A 92 -0.35 9.54 26.50
C LEU A 92 -0.51 10.43 25.26
N GLU A 93 0.58 10.99 24.75
CA GLU A 93 0.57 11.86 23.57
C GLU A 93 0.10 11.10 22.34
N ALA A 94 0.67 9.92 22.06
CA ALA A 94 0.21 9.10 20.94
C ALA A 94 -1.23 8.62 21.12
N THR A 95 -1.67 8.37 22.37
CA THR A 95 -3.06 8.00 22.66
C THR A 95 -4.01 9.15 22.37
N GLU A 96 -3.72 10.35 22.87
CA GLU A 96 -4.55 11.53 22.66
C GLU A 96 -4.66 11.90 21.18
N GLU A 97 -3.55 11.82 20.43
CA GLU A 97 -3.56 12.05 18.99
C GLU A 97 -4.37 10.99 18.25
N ALA A 98 -4.21 9.70 18.60
CA ALA A 98 -4.94 8.63 17.94
C ALA A 98 -6.46 8.65 18.21
N PHE A 99 -6.92 9.23 19.32
CA PHE A 99 -8.35 9.31 19.70
C PHE A 99 -8.94 10.72 19.58
N LYS A 100 -8.27 11.61 18.85
CA LYS A 100 -8.72 12.98 18.67
C LYS A 100 -10.13 13.00 18.07
N GLY A 101 -11.06 13.69 18.74
CA GLY A 101 -12.44 13.77 18.27
C GLY A 101 -13.30 12.52 18.47
N GLU A 102 -12.99 11.70 19.48
CA GLU A 102 -13.73 10.47 19.87
C GLU A 102 -13.72 9.32 18.85
N TRP A 103 -13.00 9.51 17.74
CA TRP A 103 -12.72 8.49 16.74
C TRP A 103 -11.27 8.07 16.82
N PHE A 104 -11.01 6.80 16.55
CA PHE A 104 -9.67 6.28 16.40
C PHE A 104 -9.16 6.50 14.97
N HIS A 105 -8.11 7.29 14.83
CA HIS A 105 -7.40 7.61 13.60
C HIS A 105 -6.48 6.45 13.18
N SER A 106 -6.80 5.77 12.07
CA SER A 106 -6.02 4.61 11.60
C SER A 106 -4.69 4.99 10.91
N GLY A 107 -4.60 6.22 10.41
CA GLY A 107 -3.59 6.71 9.50
C GLY A 107 -3.63 6.09 8.11
N ASP A 108 -4.72 5.40 7.73
CA ASP A 108 -4.98 4.88 6.39
C ASP A 108 -5.88 5.85 5.62
N LEU A 109 -5.39 6.33 4.48
CA LEU A 109 -6.15 7.16 3.56
C LEU A 109 -7.02 6.28 2.67
N ALA A 110 -8.26 6.70 2.44
CA ALA A 110 -9.22 5.95 1.65
C ALA A 110 -10.24 6.85 0.95
N VAL A 111 -10.97 6.26 0.02
CA VAL A 111 -12.21 6.82 -0.53
C VAL A 111 -13.36 5.86 -0.21
N LYS A 112 -14.59 6.40 -0.18
CA LYS A 112 -15.81 5.61 -0.02
C LYS A 112 -16.63 5.67 -1.30
N HIS A 113 -17.02 4.52 -1.81
CA HIS A 113 -17.80 4.37 -3.04
C HIS A 113 -19.32 4.46 -2.75
N PRO A 114 -20.16 4.78 -3.75
CA PRO A 114 -21.61 4.92 -3.56
C PRO A 114 -22.34 3.66 -3.05
N ASP A 115 -21.72 2.49 -3.17
CA ASP A 115 -22.22 1.21 -2.66
C ASP A 115 -21.76 0.92 -1.22
N GLY A 116 -21.06 1.87 -0.59
CA GLY A 116 -20.49 1.76 0.75
C GLY A 116 -19.12 1.09 0.80
N TYR A 117 -18.54 0.66 -0.33
CA TYR A 117 -17.22 0.05 -0.36
C TYR A 117 -16.14 1.07 -0.01
N ILE A 118 -15.21 0.71 0.89
CA ILE A 118 -14.07 1.54 1.24
C ILE A 118 -12.84 1.02 0.51
N GLU A 119 -12.25 1.87 -0.31
CA GLU A 119 -11.01 1.57 -1.03
C GLU A 119 -9.83 2.31 -0.36
N VAL A 120 -8.94 1.54 0.27
CA VAL A 120 -7.69 2.05 0.83
C VAL A 120 -6.80 2.56 -0.30
N LYS A 121 -6.35 3.80 -0.19
CA LYS A 121 -5.47 4.46 -1.15
C LYS A 121 -4.01 4.42 -0.71
N ASP A 122 -3.70 4.77 0.53
CA ASP A 122 -2.32 4.73 1.05
C ASP A 122 -2.26 4.89 2.58
N ARG A 123 -1.05 4.88 3.16
CA ARG A 123 -0.81 5.38 4.52
C ARG A 123 -0.57 6.89 4.47
N LEU A 124 -1.13 7.64 5.42
CA LEU A 124 -0.91 9.08 5.56
C LEU A 124 0.59 9.43 5.56
N LYS A 125 1.40 8.67 6.30
CA LYS A 125 2.86 8.85 6.40
C LYS A 125 3.68 8.37 5.19
N ASP A 126 3.04 7.65 4.26
CA ASP A 126 3.71 7.12 3.07
C ASP A 126 3.46 8.02 1.84
N ILE A 127 2.50 8.96 1.90
CA ILE A 127 2.28 9.95 0.83
C ILE A 127 3.55 10.75 0.55
N ILE A 128 3.91 10.84 -0.73
CA ILE A 128 5.04 11.61 -1.21
C ILE A 128 4.54 12.96 -1.73
N ILE A 129 5.10 14.05 -1.23
CA ILE A 129 4.75 15.40 -1.70
C ILE A 129 5.84 15.86 -2.68
N SER A 130 5.51 15.92 -3.97
CA SER A 130 6.45 16.29 -5.04
C SER A 130 5.94 17.50 -5.81
N GLY A 131 6.63 18.63 -5.70
CA GLY A 131 6.26 19.86 -6.43
C GLY A 131 4.88 20.43 -6.07
N GLY A 132 4.35 20.11 -4.88
CA GLY A 132 3.00 20.48 -4.46
C GLY A 132 1.93 19.44 -4.75
N GLU A 133 2.26 18.35 -5.44
CA GLU A 133 1.36 17.25 -5.76
C GLU A 133 1.52 16.08 -4.78
N ASN A 134 0.41 15.43 -4.41
CA ASN A 134 0.41 14.22 -3.59
C ASN A 134 0.54 12.98 -4.49
N ILE A 135 1.53 12.15 -4.20
CA ILE A 135 1.77 10.89 -4.92
C ILE A 135 1.55 9.73 -3.96
N SER A 136 0.62 8.84 -4.31
CA SER A 136 0.44 7.57 -3.60
C SER A 136 1.54 6.58 -3.98
N THR A 137 2.24 6.06 -2.97
CA THR A 137 3.20 4.97 -3.14
C THR A 137 2.53 3.69 -3.60
N VAL A 138 1.34 3.39 -3.11
CA VAL A 138 0.58 2.19 -3.49
C VAL A 138 0.19 2.22 -4.97
N GLU A 139 -0.15 3.39 -5.51
CA GLU A 139 -0.45 3.54 -6.94
C GLU A 139 0.77 3.27 -7.83
N VAL A 140 1.92 3.83 -7.45
CA VAL A 140 3.19 3.57 -8.17
C VAL A 140 3.59 2.10 -8.04
N GLU A 141 3.48 1.52 -6.85
CA GLU A 141 3.73 0.09 -6.60
C GLU A 141 2.81 -0.80 -7.44
N ARG A 142 1.53 -0.46 -7.58
CA ARG A 142 0.56 -1.20 -8.41
C ARG A 142 1.02 -1.27 -9.86
N VAL A 143 1.48 -0.15 -10.42
CA VAL A 143 2.02 -0.13 -11.79
C VAL A 143 3.29 -0.95 -11.86
N LEU A 144 4.22 -0.80 -10.93
CA LEU A 144 5.44 -1.61 -10.89
C LEU A 144 5.14 -3.13 -10.80
N TYR A 145 4.18 -3.55 -9.98
CA TYR A 145 3.71 -4.94 -9.93
C TYR A 145 3.09 -5.42 -11.24
N SER A 146 2.65 -4.51 -12.12
CA SER A 146 2.12 -4.89 -13.43
C SER A 146 3.22 -5.33 -14.41
N HIS A 147 4.48 -4.94 -14.17
CA HIS A 147 5.60 -5.32 -15.00
C HIS A 147 5.92 -6.83 -14.91
N PRO A 148 6.12 -7.53 -16.03
CA PRO A 148 6.30 -8.99 -16.03
C PRO A 148 7.53 -9.45 -15.24
N GLY A 149 8.59 -8.64 -15.19
CA GLY A 149 9.83 -8.97 -14.48
C GLY A 149 9.82 -8.70 -12.97
N VAL A 150 8.85 -7.95 -12.43
CA VAL A 150 8.85 -7.54 -11.02
C VAL A 150 8.25 -8.63 -10.14
N LEU A 151 8.99 -9.06 -9.12
CA LEU A 151 8.52 -10.00 -8.09
C LEU A 151 7.95 -9.25 -6.89
N GLU A 152 8.70 -8.27 -6.39
CA GLU A 152 8.35 -7.45 -5.23
C GLU A 152 8.80 -6.01 -5.45
N THR A 153 8.04 -5.06 -4.93
CA THR A 153 8.43 -3.65 -4.96
C THR A 153 7.94 -2.91 -3.73
N ALA A 154 8.67 -1.87 -3.37
CA ALA A 154 8.23 -0.85 -2.44
C ALA A 154 8.74 0.53 -2.88
N VAL A 155 7.86 1.52 -2.80
CA VAL A 155 8.14 2.91 -3.12
C VAL A 155 8.15 3.72 -1.84
N VAL A 156 9.13 4.61 -1.73
CA VAL A 156 9.29 5.52 -0.58
C VAL A 156 9.64 6.93 -1.06
N ALA A 157 9.33 7.93 -0.24
CA ALA A 157 9.78 9.30 -0.44
C ALA A 157 11.30 9.39 -0.28
N ARG A 158 11.96 10.07 -1.23
CA ARG A 158 13.34 10.56 -1.07
C ARG A 158 13.35 12.09 -1.12
N PRO A 159 14.08 12.78 -0.23
CA PRO A 159 14.27 14.23 -0.32
C PRO A 159 14.88 14.66 -1.66
N ALA A 160 14.36 15.73 -2.25
CA ALA A 160 14.82 16.29 -3.52
C ALA A 160 14.91 17.82 -3.43
N ASN A 161 15.93 18.41 -4.06
CA ASN A 161 16.22 19.85 -3.94
C ASN A 161 15.05 20.73 -4.44
N HIS A 162 14.61 20.49 -5.68
CA HIS A 162 13.61 21.34 -6.34
C HIS A 162 12.17 20.94 -6.04
N TRP A 163 11.94 19.65 -5.74
CA TRP A 163 10.59 19.07 -5.67
C TRP A 163 10.13 18.76 -4.24
N GLY A 164 10.97 19.00 -3.23
CA GLY A 164 10.72 18.58 -1.85
C GLY A 164 10.97 17.09 -1.66
N GLN A 165 10.15 16.25 -2.29
CA GLN A 165 10.35 14.80 -2.33
C GLN A 165 10.11 14.24 -3.74
N THR A 166 10.68 13.07 -4.03
CA THR A 166 10.46 12.33 -5.27
C THR A 166 10.28 10.84 -5.00
N PRO A 167 9.47 10.12 -5.79
CA PRO A 167 9.30 8.68 -5.64
C PRO A 167 10.61 7.92 -5.91
N TYR A 168 10.91 6.98 -5.01
CA TYR A 168 12.11 6.16 -5.04
C TYR A 168 11.70 4.70 -4.90
N ALA A 169 12.00 3.88 -5.90
CA ALA A 169 11.53 2.50 -5.95
C ALA A 169 12.65 1.51 -5.61
N PHE A 170 12.35 0.57 -4.72
CA PHE A 170 13.16 -0.62 -4.49
C PHE A 170 12.39 -1.83 -5.01
N MET A 171 13.08 -2.75 -5.68
CA MET A 171 12.41 -3.93 -6.20
C MET A 171 13.30 -5.15 -6.30
N LYS A 172 12.65 -6.31 -6.21
CA LYS A 172 13.21 -7.61 -6.51
C LYS A 172 12.60 -8.11 -7.80
N LEU A 173 13.44 -8.63 -8.70
CA LEU A 173 13.00 -9.24 -9.95
C LEU A 173 12.62 -10.71 -9.74
N LYS A 174 11.81 -11.25 -10.65
CA LYS A 174 11.51 -12.69 -10.72
C LYS A 174 12.75 -13.46 -11.17
N ASP A 175 12.86 -14.70 -10.72
CA ASP A 175 13.93 -15.60 -11.16
C ASP A 175 13.93 -15.72 -12.69
N GLY A 176 15.11 -15.59 -13.30
CA GLY A 176 15.28 -15.62 -14.76
C GLY A 176 15.05 -14.30 -15.49
N CYS A 177 14.64 -13.22 -14.81
CA CYS A 177 14.42 -11.89 -15.41
C CYS A 177 15.62 -10.94 -15.25
N ASN A 178 16.85 -11.47 -15.18
CA ASN A 178 18.07 -10.69 -14.88
C ASN A 178 18.46 -9.67 -15.95
N ASN A 179 17.80 -9.68 -17.11
CA ASN A 179 17.99 -8.74 -18.21
C ASN A 179 17.23 -7.42 -18.02
N VAL A 180 16.25 -7.38 -17.11
CA VAL A 180 15.48 -6.15 -16.80
C VAL A 180 16.37 -5.18 -16.03
N ASN A 181 16.52 -3.95 -16.55
CA ASN A 181 17.30 -2.90 -15.89
C ASN A 181 16.40 -1.79 -15.29
N ASP A 182 17.01 -0.91 -14.52
CA ASP A 182 16.36 0.22 -13.84
C ASP A 182 15.71 1.20 -14.82
N GLN A 183 16.37 1.54 -15.93
CA GLN A 183 15.85 2.48 -16.93
C GLN A 183 14.60 1.95 -17.65
N GLU A 184 14.56 0.65 -17.97
CA GLU A 184 13.40 -0.03 -18.53
C GLU A 184 12.19 0.12 -17.60
N ILE A 185 12.39 -0.10 -16.29
CA ILE A 185 11.31 0.04 -15.30
C ILE A 185 10.83 1.48 -15.14
N ILE A 186 11.75 2.46 -15.16
CA ILE A 186 11.39 3.88 -15.11
C ILE A 186 10.56 4.26 -16.33
N ASN A 187 10.96 3.81 -17.53
CA ASN A 187 10.21 4.07 -18.76
C ASN A 187 8.83 3.42 -18.71
N PHE A 188 8.76 2.16 -18.26
CA PHE A 188 7.49 1.46 -18.06
C PHE A 188 6.55 2.22 -17.12
N CYS A 189 7.07 2.82 -16.04
CA CYS A 189 6.26 3.66 -15.17
C CYS A 189 5.79 4.94 -15.88
N ARG A 190 6.65 5.61 -16.65
CA ARG A 190 6.30 6.84 -17.39
C ARG A 190 5.25 6.60 -18.47
N ASP A 191 5.21 5.40 -19.04
CA ASP A 191 4.21 5.02 -20.04
C ASP A 191 2.83 4.73 -19.42
N ASN A 192 2.77 4.46 -18.11
CA ASN A 192 1.55 4.02 -17.41
C ASN A 192 1.13 4.94 -16.25
N LEU A 193 1.91 5.96 -15.93
CA LEU A 193 1.65 6.94 -14.87
C LEU A 193 1.92 8.36 -15.38
N PRO A 194 1.25 9.38 -14.79
CA PRO A 194 1.70 10.76 -14.96
C PRO A 194 3.19 10.89 -14.66
N HIS A 195 3.91 11.66 -15.48
CA HIS A 195 5.37 11.70 -15.45
C HIS A 195 5.94 12.10 -14.06
N TYR A 196 5.22 12.92 -13.29
CA TYR A 196 5.66 13.33 -11.95
C TYR A 196 5.55 12.22 -10.89
N MET A 197 4.74 11.18 -11.13
CA MET A 197 4.56 10.03 -10.24
C MET A 197 5.59 8.91 -10.48
N ALA A 198 6.19 8.89 -11.67
CA ALA A 198 7.20 7.88 -12.01
C ALA A 198 8.43 8.02 -11.10
N PRO A 199 8.99 6.91 -10.60
CA PRO A 199 10.19 6.95 -9.77
C PRO A 199 11.37 7.50 -10.56
N GLN A 200 12.18 8.34 -9.92
CA GLN A 200 13.38 8.90 -10.56
C GLN A 200 14.53 7.89 -10.60
N ILE A 201 14.58 6.98 -9.63
CA ILE A 201 15.56 5.90 -9.57
C ILE A 201 14.86 4.63 -9.09
N VAL A 202 15.33 3.53 -9.65
CA VAL A 202 14.93 2.17 -9.30
C VAL A 202 16.18 1.42 -8.81
N ILE A 203 16.09 0.82 -7.62
CA ILE A 203 17.17 -0.01 -7.05
C ILE A 203 16.73 -1.46 -7.03
N LEU A 204 17.47 -2.30 -7.75
CA LEU A 204 17.29 -3.74 -7.76
C LEU A 204 17.98 -4.36 -6.54
N GLN A 205 17.21 -4.87 -5.57
CA GLN A 205 17.71 -5.53 -4.36
C GLN A 205 16.65 -6.46 -3.75
N ASP A 206 17.08 -7.36 -2.87
CA ASP A 206 16.15 -8.07 -1.98
C ASP A 206 15.47 -7.12 -0.99
N LEU A 207 14.18 -7.38 -0.70
CA LEU A 207 13.39 -6.59 0.23
C LEU A 207 13.20 -7.34 1.55
N LEU A 208 13.64 -6.71 2.65
CA LEU A 208 13.45 -7.24 4.00
C LEU A 208 11.98 -7.19 4.41
N LYS A 209 11.51 -8.28 5.03
CA LYS A 209 10.12 -8.44 5.46
C LYS A 209 10.01 -8.79 6.93
N THR A 210 8.89 -8.43 7.53
CA THR A 210 8.49 -8.91 8.85
C THR A 210 8.10 -10.38 8.81
N SER A 211 7.90 -11.00 9.99
CA SER A 211 7.32 -12.35 10.12
C SER A 211 5.93 -12.48 9.50
N THR A 212 5.19 -11.37 9.38
CA THR A 212 3.88 -11.27 8.72
C THR A 212 3.95 -10.97 7.23
N GLY A 213 5.15 -10.94 6.64
CA GLY A 213 5.35 -10.74 5.20
C GLY A 213 5.32 -9.28 4.72
N LYS A 214 5.19 -8.31 5.63
CA LYS A 214 5.18 -6.87 5.26
C LYS A 214 6.59 -6.38 4.95
N ILE A 215 6.77 -5.65 3.85
CA ILE A 215 8.04 -5.01 3.51
C ILE A 215 8.36 -3.92 4.54
N GLN A 216 9.58 -3.90 5.05
CA GLN A 216 10.04 -2.92 6.04
C GLN A 216 10.38 -1.57 5.38
N LYS A 217 9.37 -0.82 4.95
CA LYS A 217 9.53 0.51 4.29
C LYS A 217 10.34 1.52 5.12
N PHE A 218 10.38 1.40 6.44
CA PHE A 218 11.18 2.29 7.29
C PHE A 218 12.69 2.17 7.01
N ILE A 219 13.21 0.95 6.80
CA ILE A 219 14.61 0.71 6.43
C ILE A 219 14.89 1.29 5.05
N LEU A 220 13.94 1.15 4.12
CA LEU A 220 14.04 1.69 2.76
C LEU A 220 14.05 3.23 2.77
N ARG A 221 13.26 3.87 3.65
CA ARG A 221 13.30 5.32 3.87
C ARG A 221 14.65 5.78 4.43
N GLU A 222 15.24 5.04 5.37
CA GLU A 222 16.58 5.35 5.87
C GLU A 222 17.63 5.25 4.78
N LYS A 223 17.60 4.17 3.97
CA LYS A 223 18.46 4.03 2.80
C LYS A 223 18.27 5.18 1.81
N ALA A 224 17.03 5.55 1.49
CA ALA A 224 16.73 6.65 0.56
C ALA A 224 17.25 7.99 1.08
N ARG A 225 17.12 8.27 2.38
CA ARG A 225 17.67 9.48 3.03
C ARG A 225 19.21 9.49 3.02
N ALA A 226 19.85 8.34 3.26
CA ALA A 226 21.30 8.21 3.27
C ALA A 226 21.96 8.46 1.90
N LEU A 227 21.22 8.28 0.80
CA LEU A 227 21.69 8.59 -0.56
C LEU A 227 21.78 10.11 -0.83
N GLY A 228 21.34 10.96 0.10
CA GLY A 228 21.38 12.42 -0.03
C GLY A 228 20.41 12.98 -1.06
N ASN A 229 20.50 14.27 -1.37
CA ASN A 229 19.66 14.92 -2.38
C ASN A 229 20.16 14.59 -3.79
N LEU A 230 19.25 14.36 -4.73
CA LEU A 230 19.58 14.37 -6.16
C LEU A 230 19.88 15.81 -6.58
N CYS A 231 21.04 16.01 -7.23
CA CYS A 231 21.43 17.27 -7.86
C CYS A 231 20.40 17.68 -8.93
#